data_AF-A0A520ZKK1-F1
#
_entry.id   AF-A0A520ZKK1-F1
#
_cell.length_a   1.000
_cell.length_b   1.000
_cell.length_c   1.000
_cell.angle_alpha   90.00
_cell.angle_beta   90.00
_cell.angle_gamma   90.00
#
_symmetry.space_group_name_H-M   'P 1'
#
loop_
_entity.id
_entity.type
_entity.pdbx_description
1 polymer ?
#
loop_
_entity_poly.entity_id
_entity_poly.type
_entity_poly.pdbx_seq_one_letter_code
_entity_poly.pdbx_strand_id
1 'polypeptide(L)'
;MGAFQVNTWVAAVAATGVILSAAYALWLYRRVVMGDLIKESLKSITDMSRRERAIFAPLVVMTILLGVYPALVTDIIGPSVEALVTAHETALLDAETRMAGN
;
A
#
# COMPACT_ATOMS: atom_id res chain seq x y z
N MET A 1 -5.94 14.41 -3.92
CA MET A 1 -6.47 14.39 -2.53
C MET A 1 -7.58 13.35 -2.50
N GLY A 2 -7.35 12.18 -1.90
CA GLY A 2 -8.28 11.04 -1.95
C GLY A 2 -9.42 11.14 -0.94
N ALA A 3 -9.53 10.15 -0.04
CA ALA A 3 -10.61 10.06 0.95
C ALA A 3 -10.80 11.33 1.82
N PHE A 4 -9.76 12.13 2.02
CA PHE A 4 -9.83 13.39 2.76
C PHE A 4 -10.78 14.42 2.13
N GLN A 5 -10.92 14.45 0.80
CA GLN A 5 -11.87 15.35 0.13
C GLN A 5 -13.33 14.89 0.27
N VAL A 6 -13.56 13.60 0.54
CA VAL A 6 -14.92 13.03 0.68
C VAL A 6 -15.37 13.05 2.14
N ASN A 7 -14.53 12.60 3.08
CA ASN A 7 -14.87 12.58 4.50
C ASN A 7 -13.61 12.63 5.39
N THR A 8 -13.44 13.75 6.09
CA THR A 8 -12.31 13.99 7.00
C THR A 8 -12.26 13.02 8.18
N TRP A 9 -13.40 12.60 8.73
CA TRP A 9 -13.44 11.66 9.86
C TRP A 9 -12.93 10.27 9.46
N VAL A 10 -13.31 9.80 8.27
CA VAL A 10 -12.81 8.53 7.74
C VAL A 10 -11.30 8.62 7.49
N ALA A 11 -10.83 9.72 6.91
CA ALA A 11 -9.41 9.95 6.70
C ALA A 11 -8.60 9.99 8.02
N ALA A 12 -9.15 10.58 9.09
CA ALA A 12 -8.52 10.64 10.40
C ALA A 12 -8.34 9.24 11.03
N VAL A 13 -9.36 8.38 10.93
CA VAL A 13 -9.27 6.99 11.39
C VAL A 13 -8.25 6.21 10.56
N ALA A 14 -8.26 6.37 9.23
CA ALA A 14 -7.29 5.72 8.34
C ALA A 14 -5.84 6.14 8.65
N ALA A 15 -5.60 7.44 8.88
CA ALA A 15 -4.28 7.96 9.24
C ALA A 15 -3.77 7.39 10.57
N THR A 16 -4.65 7.22 11.56
CA THR A 16 -4.31 6.58 12.83
C THR A 16 -3.83 5.13 12.61
N GLY A 17 -4.50 4.39 11.71
CA GLY A 17 -4.07 3.05 11.30
C GLY A 17 -2.65 3.02 10.74
N VAL A 18 -2.30 3.96 9.85
CA VAL A 18 -0.94 4.09 9.29
C VAL A 18 0.11 4.32 10.38
N ILE A 19 -0.19 5.17 11.36
CA ILE A 19 0.71 5.43 12.50
C ILE A 19 0.92 4.16 13.32
N LEU A 20 -0.14 3.42 13.64
CA LEU A 20 -0.05 2.17 14.38
C LEU A 20 0.73 1.10 13.60
N SER A 21 0.55 1.01 12.28
CA SER A 21 1.34 0.10 11.43
C SER A 21 2.84 0.42 11.49
N ALA A 22 3.20 1.70 11.39
CA ALA A 22 4.60 2.13 11.49
C ALA A 22 5.19 1.86 12.89
N ALA A 23 4.44 2.19 13.95
CA ALA A 23 4.85 1.97 15.33
C ALA A 23 5.11 0.48 15.60
N TYR A 24 4.22 -0.41 15.15
CA TYR A 24 4.39 -1.84 15.29
C TYR A 24 5.58 -2.36 14.48
N ALA A 25 5.75 -1.91 13.24
CA ALA A 25 6.89 -2.30 12.40
C ALA A 25 8.24 -1.95 13.05
N LEU A 26 8.37 -0.72 13.60
CA LEU A 26 9.58 -0.29 14.29
C LEU A 26 9.81 -1.05 15.60
N TRP A 27 8.76 -1.26 16.40
CA TRP A 27 8.85 -2.06 17.62
C TRP A 27 9.30 -3.50 17.33
N LEU A 28 8.71 -4.12 16.31
CA LEU A 28 9.04 -5.48 15.87
C LEU A 28 10.47 -5.56 15.35
N TYR A 29 10.87 -4.64 14.48
CA TYR A 29 12.22 -4.60 13.91
C TYR A 29 13.28 -4.49 15.01
N ARG A 30 13.08 -3.58 15.98
CA ARG A 30 13.98 -3.43 17.13
C ARG A 30 14.08 -4.74 17.92
N ARG A 31 12.96 -5.41 18.17
CA ARG A 31 12.94 -6.66 18.95
C ARG A 31 13.60 -7.83 18.24
N VAL A 32 13.41 -7.93 16.92
CA VAL A 32 13.89 -9.07 16.11
C VAL A 32 15.36 -8.90 15.73
N VAL A 33 15.78 -7.70 15.32
CA VAL A 33 17.13 -7.46 14.79
C VAL A 33 18.10 -7.00 15.87
N MET A 34 17.65 -6.18 16.83
CA MET A 34 18.50 -5.59 17.87
C MET A 34 18.33 -6.26 19.24
N GLY A 35 17.52 -7.31 19.34
CA GLY A 35 17.32 -8.06 20.58
C GLY A 35 18.41 -9.09 20.84
N ASP A 36 18.55 -9.52 22.11
CA ASP A 36 19.56 -10.53 22.49
C ASP A 36 19.27 -11.90 21.86
N LEU A 37 20.32 -12.55 21.35
CA LEU A 37 20.25 -13.92 20.82
C LEU A 37 20.21 -14.94 21.96
N ILE A 38 19.01 -15.15 22.52
CA ILE A 38 18.78 -16.06 23.65
C ILE A 38 18.81 -17.54 23.22
N LYS A 39 18.44 -17.85 21.97
CA LYS A 39 18.39 -19.23 21.47
C LYS A 39 19.70 -19.64 20.82
N GLU A 40 20.30 -20.71 21.33
CA GLU A 40 21.57 -21.26 20.82
C GLU A 40 21.46 -21.74 19.36
N SER A 41 20.28 -22.22 18.94
CA SER A 41 19.99 -22.60 17.55
C SER A 41 20.02 -21.45 16.53
N LEU A 42 19.92 -20.19 16.99
CA LEU A 42 20.03 -19.02 16.11
C LEU A 42 21.49 -18.62 15.86
N LYS A 43 22.42 -19.06 16.72
CA LYS A 43 23.85 -18.72 16.61
C LYS A 43 24.54 -19.40 15.43
N SER A 44 23.97 -20.48 14.92
CA SER A 44 24.50 -21.22 13.76
C SER A 44 23.86 -20.80 12.43
N ILE A 45 22.97 -19.80 12.42
CA ILE A 45 22.38 -19.29 11.18
C ILE A 45 23.47 -18.61 10.36
N THR A 46 23.61 -19.06 9.12
CA THR A 46 24.56 -18.50 8.15
C THR A 46 23.94 -17.29 7.45
N ASP A 47 24.78 -16.32 7.06
CA ASP A 47 24.36 -15.16 6.29
C ASP A 47 23.72 -15.54 4.95
N MET A 48 22.90 -14.62 4.42
CA MET A 48 22.19 -14.83 3.16
C MET A 48 23.14 -15.17 2.00
N SER A 49 22.81 -16.24 1.29
CA SER A 49 23.55 -16.66 0.10
C SER A 49 23.33 -15.70 -1.08
N ARG A 50 24.26 -15.70 -2.05
CA ARG A 50 24.15 -14.83 -3.25
C ARG A 50 22.86 -15.08 -4.04
N ARG A 51 22.39 -16.34 -4.06
CA ARG A 51 21.15 -16.73 -4.73
C ARG A 51 19.92 -16.16 -4.03
N GLU A 52 19.88 -16.19 -2.70
CA GLU A 52 18.78 -15.58 -1.93
C GLU A 52 18.73 -14.06 -2.17
N ARG A 53 19.89 -13.40 -2.14
CA ARG A 53 19.96 -11.96 -2.40
C ARG A 53 19.46 -11.60 -3.81
N ALA A 54 19.78 -12.41 -4.81
CA ALA A 54 19.29 -12.19 -6.18
C ALA A 54 17.77 -12.32 -6.32
N ILE A 55 17.11 -13.11 -5.46
CA ILE A 55 15.64 -13.24 -5.43
C ILE A 55 14.99 -12.01 -4.78
N PHE A 56 15.58 -11.48 -3.70
CA PHE A 56 15.06 -10.29 -3.02
C PHE A 56 15.38 -8.97 -3.75
N ALA A 57 16.51 -8.90 -4.45
CA ALA A 57 16.95 -7.71 -5.18
C ALA A 57 15.87 -7.07 -6.09
N PRO A 58 15.16 -7.82 -6.98
CA PRO A 58 14.14 -7.21 -7.83
C PRO A 58 12.97 -6.62 -7.03
N LEU A 59 12.58 -7.23 -5.91
CA LEU A 59 11.51 -6.71 -5.05
C LEU A 59 11.90 -5.37 -4.41
N VAL A 60 13.13 -5.27 -3.91
CA VAL A 60 13.67 -4.03 -3.32
C VAL A 60 13.80 -2.95 -4.40
N VAL A 61 14.33 -3.30 -5.56
CA VAL A 61 14.48 -2.37 -6.69
C VAL A 61 13.11 -1.84 -7.12
N MET A 62 12.10 -2.70 -7.29
CA MET A 62 10.75 -2.25 -7.66
C MET A 62 10.09 -1.40 -6.58
N THR A 63 10.30 -1.71 -5.30
CA THR A 63 9.78 -0.89 -4.19
C THR A 63 10.36 0.53 -4.23
N ILE A 64 11.68 0.66 -4.42
CA ILE A 64 12.35 1.97 -4.52
C ILE A 64 11.92 2.70 -5.79
N LEU A 65 11.92 2.00 -6.94
CA LEU A 65 11.58 2.57 -8.23
C LEU A 65 10.14 3.11 -8.26
N LEU A 66 9.16 2.36 -7.73
CA LEU A 66 7.78 2.84 -7.63
C LEU A 66 7.61 3.93 -6.58
N GLY A 67 8.43 3.94 -5.52
CA GLY A 67 8.44 5.01 -4.54
C GLY A 67 8.95 6.34 -5.11
N VAL A 68 9.94 6.31 -6.00
CA VAL A 68 10.53 7.50 -6.63
C VAL A 68 9.77 7.92 -7.89
N TYR A 69 9.38 6.97 -8.74
CA TYR A 69 8.71 7.23 -10.02
C TYR A 69 7.40 6.41 -10.15
N PRO A 70 6.34 6.82 -9.43
CA PRO A 70 5.06 6.09 -9.41
C PRO A 70 4.30 6.10 -10.74
N ALA A 71 4.62 7.05 -11.63
CA ALA A 71 4.01 7.21 -12.96
C ALA A 71 4.00 5.90 -13.78
N LEU A 72 5.01 5.06 -13.60
CA LEU A 72 5.12 3.76 -14.28
C LEU A 72 3.91 2.85 -14.08
N VAL A 73 3.23 2.96 -12.94
CA VAL A 73 2.03 2.18 -12.65
C VAL A 73 0.78 3.04 -12.77
N THR A 74 0.82 4.29 -12.30
CA THR A 74 -0.37 5.15 -12.31
C THR A 74 -0.85 5.48 -13.72
N ASP A 75 0.05 5.64 -14.69
CA ASP A 75 -0.33 5.97 -16.08
C ASP A 75 -0.96 4.75 -16.78
N ILE A 76 -0.61 3.54 -16.36
CA ILE A 76 -1.18 2.30 -16.90
C ILE A 76 -2.61 2.11 -16.37
N ILE A 77 -2.83 2.34 -15.07
CA ILE A 77 -4.15 2.11 -14.44
C ILE A 77 -5.10 3.31 -14.56
N GLY A 78 -4.57 4.52 -14.76
CA GLY A 78 -5.33 5.78 -14.78
C GLY A 78 -6.54 5.76 -15.73
N PRO A 79 -6.37 5.46 -17.03
CA PRO A 79 -7.48 5.45 -17.99
C PRO A 79 -8.58 4.45 -17.63
N SER A 80 -8.20 3.29 -17.09
CA SER A 80 -9.17 2.26 -16.67
C SER A 80 -10.00 2.72 -15.47
N VAL A 81 -9.38 3.42 -14.52
CA VAL A 81 -10.07 3.98 -13.35
C VAL A 81 -10.98 5.15 -13.74
N GLU A 82 -10.52 6.02 -14.64
CA GLU A 82 -11.33 7.13 -15.16
C GLU A 82 -12.58 6.63 -15.87
N ALA A 83 -12.43 5.66 -16.78
CA ALA A 83 -13.57 5.04 -17.46
C ALA A 83 -14.58 4.42 -16.48
N LEU A 84 -14.10 3.79 -15.39
CA LEU A 84 -14.95 3.21 -14.35
C LEU A 84 -15.74 4.28 -13.59
N VAL A 85 -15.09 5.39 -13.23
CA VAL A 85 -15.74 6.51 -12.51
C VAL A 85 -16.79 7.17 -13.40
N THR A 86 -16.47 7.49 -14.64
CA THR A 86 -17.42 8.09 -15.59
C THR A 86 -18.63 7.18 -15.83
N ALA A 87 -18.40 5.88 -16.04
CA ALA A 87 -19.50 4.93 -16.20
C ALA A 87 -20.41 4.90 -14.97
N HIS A 88 -19.85 4.94 -13.76
CA HIS A 88 -20.64 5.00 -12.53
C HIS A 88 -21.47 6.28 -12.42
N GLU A 89 -20.89 7.44 -12.73
CA GLU A 89 -21.60 8.73 -12.72
C GLU A 89 -22.76 8.75 -13.71
N THR A 90 -22.55 8.25 -14.93
CA THR A 90 -23.64 8.17 -15.93
C THR A 90 -24.79 7.27 -15.47
N ALA A 91 -24.50 6.13 -14.84
CA ALA A 91 -25.51 5.22 -14.32
C ALA A 91 -26.37 5.84 -13.20
N LEU A 92 -25.78 6.71 -12.36
CA LEU A 92 -26.52 7.44 -11.32
C LEU A 92 -27.48 8.46 -11.94
N LEU A 93 -27.04 9.24 -12.93
CA LEU A 93 -27.88 10.21 -13.64
C LEU A 93 -29.05 9.54 -14.36
N ASP A 94 -28.77 8.39 -14.97
CA ASP A 94 -29.75 7.54 -15.64
C ASP A 94 -30.81 6.98 -14.67
N ALA A 95 -30.40 6.64 -13.45
CA ALA A 95 -31.32 6.19 -12.40
C ALA A 95 -32.19 7.35 -11.89
N GLU A 96 -31.60 8.52 -11.64
CA GLU A 96 -32.32 9.72 -11.19
C GLU A 96 -33.36 10.17 -12.22
N THR A 97 -32.99 10.18 -13.51
CA THR A 97 -33.90 10.54 -14.61
C THR A 97 -35.08 9.57 -14.71
N ARG A 98 -34.86 8.25 -14.51
CA ARG A 98 -35.92 7.23 -14.50
C ARG A 98 -36.86 7.38 -13.30
N MET A 99 -36.36 7.84 -12.16
CA MET A 99 -37.15 8.05 -10.94
C MET A 99 -37.94 9.36 -10.96
N ALA A 100 -37.44 10.40 -11.63
CA ALA A 100 -38.12 11.68 -11.77
C ALA A 100 -39.21 11.69 -12.87
N GLY A 101 -39.14 10.75 -13.82
CA GLY A 101 -40.12 10.60 -14.90
C GLY A 101 -41.36 9.77 -14.54
N ASN A 102 -41.51 9.34 -13.30
CA ASN A 102 -42.61 8.49 -12.79
C ASN A 102 -43.29 9.16 -11.59
#